data_AF-A0A6B3N464-F1
#
_entry.id   AF-A0A6B3N464-F1
#
_cell.length_a   1.000
_cell.length_b   1.000
_cell.length_c   1.000
_cell.angle_alpha   90.00
_cell.angle_beta   90.00
_cell.angle_gamma   90.00
#
_symmetry.space_group_name_H-M   'P 1'
#
loop_
_entity.id
_entity.type
_entity.pdbx_description
1 polymer ?
#
loop_
_entity_poly.entity_id
_entity_poly.type
_entity_poly.pdbx_seq_one_letter_code
_entity_poly.pdbx_strand_id
1 'polypeptide(L)'
;MAKTSDAIKIIDNKTSTDPEMEAMIAEASINAEVAQLIYEARTKAGLTQKQLAELVGTKQPVIARLEDADFDILPPLNQRL
;
A
#
# COMPACT_ATOMS: atom_id res chain seq x y z
N MET A 1 23.93 -15.99 19.00
CA MET A 1 23.12 -15.71 17.79
C MET A 1 24.02 -15.08 16.75
N ALA A 2 24.04 -15.60 15.52
CA ALA A 2 24.88 -15.03 14.45
C ALA A 2 24.35 -13.62 14.10
N LYS A 3 25.23 -12.62 14.08
CA LYS A 3 24.87 -11.27 13.62
C LYS A 3 24.71 -11.32 12.11
N THR A 4 23.56 -10.85 11.60
CA THR A 4 23.30 -10.70 10.17
C THR A 4 23.43 -9.21 9.79
N SER A 5 23.97 -8.92 8.60
CA SER A 5 24.02 -7.58 8.00
C SER A 5 22.93 -7.38 6.94
N ASP A 6 22.08 -8.38 6.74
CA ASP A 6 20.94 -8.33 5.84
C ASP A 6 19.81 -7.52 6.48
N ALA A 7 19.57 -6.33 5.95
CA ALA A 7 18.59 -5.39 6.49
C ALA A 7 17.17 -5.97 6.54
N ILE A 8 16.78 -6.79 5.56
CA ILE A 8 15.45 -7.42 5.53
C ILE A 8 15.33 -8.39 6.70
N LYS A 9 16.32 -9.26 6.91
CA LYS A 9 16.31 -10.19 8.05
C LYS A 9 16.35 -9.49 9.40
N ILE A 10 16.99 -8.33 9.49
CA ILE A 10 17.01 -7.55 10.74
C ILE A 10 15.63 -6.98 11.06
N ILE A 11 14.94 -6.45 10.05
CA ILE A 11 13.58 -5.91 10.19
C ILE A 11 12.61 -7.04 10.55
N ASP A 12 12.62 -8.12 9.78
CA ASP A 12 11.78 -9.31 9.96
C ASP A 12 11.89 -9.87 11.39
N ASN A 13 13.12 -10.13 11.88
CA ASN A 13 13.33 -10.58 13.26
C ASN A 13 12.80 -9.61 14.33
N LYS A 14 12.71 -8.31 14.03
CA LYS A 14 12.21 -7.31 14.96
C LYS A 14 10.69 -7.18 14.92
N THR A 15 10.07 -7.43 13.77
CA THR A 15 8.64 -7.23 13.56
C THR A 15 7.83 -8.51 13.81
N SER A 16 8.37 -9.68 13.48
CA SER A 16 7.65 -10.97 13.55
C SER A 16 7.39 -11.54 14.95
N THR A 17 7.72 -10.77 15.98
CA THR A 17 7.38 -11.13 17.36
C THR A 17 6.12 -10.41 17.86
N ASP A 18 5.60 -9.45 17.09
CA ASP A 18 4.43 -8.64 17.44
C ASP A 18 3.29 -8.87 16.42
N PRO A 19 2.21 -9.54 16.82
CA PRO A 19 1.05 -9.78 15.96
C PRO A 19 0.40 -8.51 15.41
N GLU A 20 0.44 -7.39 16.14
CA GLU A 20 -0.11 -6.11 15.67
C GLU A 20 0.76 -5.53 14.55
N MET A 21 2.08 -5.58 14.72
CA MET A 21 3.03 -5.18 13.70
C MET A 21 2.93 -6.04 12.43
N GLU A 22 2.79 -7.36 12.58
CA GLU A 22 2.56 -8.28 11.45
C GLU A 22 1.28 -7.94 10.68
N ALA A 23 0.19 -7.60 11.38
CA ALA A 23 -1.05 -7.17 10.73
C ALA A 23 -0.88 -5.85 9.97
N MET A 24 -0.19 -4.87 10.56
CA MET A 24 0.11 -3.59 9.90
C MET A 24 0.98 -3.77 8.65
N ILE A 25 1.97 -4.66 8.69
CA ILE A 25 2.83 -4.98 7.54
C ILE A 25 2.02 -5.66 6.44
N ALA A 26 1.14 -6.59 6.79
CA ALA A 26 0.28 -7.28 5.83
C ALA A 26 -0.66 -6.29 5.13
N GLU A 27 -1.29 -5.40 5.88
CA GLU A 27 -2.16 -4.36 5.31
C GLU A 27 -1.38 -3.40 4.39
N ALA A 28 -0.23 -2.89 4.86
CA ALA A 28 0.61 -2.00 4.06
C ALA A 28 1.11 -2.69 2.77
N SER A 29 1.40 -3.99 2.83
CA SER A 29 1.83 -4.79 1.67
C SER A 29 0.72 -4.90 0.62
N ILE A 30 -0.52 -5.16 1.06
CA ILE A 30 -1.69 -5.21 0.16
C ILE A 30 -1.94 -3.84 -0.47
N ASN A 31 -1.87 -2.76 0.31
CA ASN A 31 -2.07 -1.41 -0.19
C ASN A 31 -1.02 -1.03 -1.24
N ALA A 32 0.25 -1.38 -1.00
CA ALA A 32 1.34 -1.17 -1.95
C ALA A 32 1.14 -1.98 -3.24
N GLU A 33 0.69 -3.24 -3.14
CA GLU A 33 0.42 -4.06 -4.33
C GLU A 33 -0.70 -3.47 -5.19
N VAL A 34 -1.81 -3.05 -4.57
CA VAL A 34 -2.93 -2.42 -5.29
C VAL A 34 -2.49 -1.10 -5.93
N ALA A 35 -1.74 -0.27 -5.20
CA ALA A 35 -1.19 0.99 -5.71
C ALA A 35 -0.32 0.77 -6.95
N GLN A 36 0.57 -0.22 -6.89
CA GLN A 36 1.45 -0.59 -8.00
C GLN A 36 0.64 -1.06 -9.22
N LEU A 37 -0.38 -1.90 -9.03
CA LEU A 37 -1.23 -2.38 -10.11
C LEU A 37 -1.98 -1.25 -10.83
N ILE A 38 -2.48 -0.25 -10.08
CA ILE A 38 -3.15 0.92 -10.65
C ILE A 38 -2.15 1.75 -11.47
N TYR A 39 -0.98 2.04 -10.91
CA TYR A 39 0.08 2.79 -11.59
C TYR A 39 0.51 2.10 -12.90
N GLU A 40 0.76 0.80 -12.86
CA GLU A 40 1.17 0.01 -14.03
C GLU A 40 0.09 -0.03 -15.11
N ALA A 41 -1.16 -0.30 -14.73
CA ALA A 41 -2.27 -0.33 -15.68
C ALA A 41 -2.45 1.04 -16.36
N ARG A 42 -2.40 2.12 -15.57
CA ARG A 42 -2.50 3.50 -16.07
C ARG A 42 -1.37 3.85 -17.02
N THR A 43 -0.13 3.58 -16.63
CA THR A 43 1.06 3.92 -17.43
C THR A 43 1.14 3.08 -18.70
N LYS A 44 0.79 1.80 -18.65
CA LYS A 44 0.67 0.93 -19.83
C LYS A 44 -0.38 1.43 -20.83
N ALA A 45 -1.45 2.05 -20.34
CA ALA A 45 -2.46 2.70 -21.17
C ALA A 45 -2.05 4.10 -21.66
N GLY A 46 -0.88 4.63 -21.27
CA GLY A 46 -0.41 5.96 -21.64
C GLY A 46 -1.18 7.11 -20.98
N LEU A 47 -1.88 6.84 -19.88
CA LEU A 47 -2.72 7.82 -19.20
C LEU A 47 -1.95 8.58 -18.10
N THR A 48 -2.23 9.87 -17.96
CA THR A 48 -1.91 10.64 -16.75
C THR A 48 -2.90 10.31 -15.63
N GLN A 49 -2.54 10.59 -14.38
CA GLN A 49 -3.46 10.42 -13.24
C GLN A 49 -4.78 11.21 -13.43
N LYS A 50 -4.70 12.40 -14.04
CA LYS A 50 -5.87 13.22 -14.36
C LYS A 50 -6.78 12.53 -15.38
N GLN A 51 -6.22 11.99 -16.45
CA GLN A 51 -7.00 11.28 -17.47
C GLN A 51 -7.65 10.02 -16.91
N LEU A 52 -6.94 9.25 -16.07
CA LEU A 52 -7.56 8.11 -15.37
C LEU A 52 -8.71 8.57 -14.49
N ALA A 53 -8.51 9.65 -13.72
CA ALA A 53 -9.55 10.20 -12.85
C ALA A 53 -10.81 10.60 -13.61
N GLU A 54 -10.65 11.25 -14.76
CA GLU A 54 -11.77 11.61 -15.65
C GLU A 54 -12.51 10.38 -16.17
N LEU A 55 -11.80 9.31 -16.56
CA LEU A 55 -12.39 8.07 -17.06
C LEU A 55 -13.21 7.32 -16.01
N VAL A 56 -12.75 7.29 -14.75
CA VAL A 56 -13.40 6.55 -13.67
C VAL A 56 -14.33 7.41 -12.80
N GLY A 57 -14.50 8.70 -13.15
CA GLY A 57 -15.42 9.60 -12.46
C GLY A 57 -14.96 10.05 -11.08
N THR A 58 -13.65 10.27 -10.88
CA THR A 58 -13.07 10.77 -9.63
C THR A 58 -12.20 12.02 -9.85
N LYS A 59 -11.46 12.46 -8.83
CA LYS A 59 -10.53 13.59 -8.90
C LYS A 59 -9.09 13.11 -8.94
N GLN A 60 -8.21 13.81 -9.66
CA GLN A 60 -6.79 13.45 -9.77
C GLN A 60 -6.10 13.23 -8.40
N PRO A 61 -6.34 14.03 -7.35
CA PRO A 61 -5.74 13.77 -6.03
C PRO A 61 -6.16 12.44 -5.40
N VAL A 62 -7.31 11.87 -5.78
CA VAL A 62 -7.74 10.53 -5.32
C VAL A 62 -6.90 9.46 -5.99
N ILE A 63 -6.62 9.59 -7.30
CA ILE A 63 -5.71 8.67 -8.00
C ILE A 63 -4.29 8.77 -7.43
N ALA A 64 -3.81 9.99 -7.13
CA ALA A 64 -2.50 10.17 -6.51
C ALA A 64 -2.39 9.42 -5.17
N ARG A 65 -3.35 9.60 -4.26
CA ARG A 65 -3.38 8.87 -2.98
C ARG A 65 -3.45 7.36 -3.13
N LEU A 66 -4.22 6.87 -4.11
CA LEU A 66 -4.30 5.44 -4.41
C LEU A 66 -2.95 4.89 -4.89
N GLU A 67 -2.22 5.64 -5.71
CA GLU A 67 -0.90 5.23 -6.23
C GLU A 67 0.24 5.43 -5.22
N ASP A 68 0.09 6.34 -4.26
CA ASP A 68 1.06 6.56 -3.18
C ASP A 68 0.93 5.49 -2.06
N ALA A 69 -0.04 4.57 -2.17
CA ALA A 69 -0.42 3.60 -1.14
C ALA A 69 -0.82 4.25 0.21
N ASP A 70 -1.04 5.57 0.21
CA ASP A 70 -1.53 6.38 1.33
C ASP A 70 -3.07 6.37 1.37
N PHE A 71 -3.63 5.22 1.00
CA PHE A 71 -5.06 4.97 1.11
C PHE A 71 -5.29 4.32 2.46
N ASP A 72 -5.78 5.10 3.43
CA ASP A 72 -6.39 4.57 4.64
C ASP A 72 -7.57 3.69 4.20
N ILE A 73 -7.34 2.39 4.00
CA ILE A 73 -8.43 1.43 4.00
C ILE A 73 -9.03 1.56 5.40
N LEU A 74 -10.28 2.03 5.42
CA LEU A 74 -11.17 2.19 6.57
C LEU A 74 -10.76 1.36 7.79
N PRO A 75 -10.86 1.93 9.01
CA PRO A 75 -10.40 1.27 10.23
C PRO A 75 -10.95 -0.16 10.32
N PRO A 76 -10.19 -1.09 10.93
CA PRO A 76 -10.55 -2.49 10.99
C PRO A 76 -11.99 -2.65 11.47
N LEU A 77 -12.71 -3.63 10.91
CA LEU A 77 -14.16 -3.81 11.10
C LEU A 77 -14.60 -3.87 12.57
N ASN A 78 -13.67 -4.17 13.48
CA ASN A 78 -13.86 -4.21 14.93
C ASN A 78 -13.92 -2.82 15.61
N GLN A 79 -13.62 -1.73 14.90
CA GLN A 79 -13.70 -0.35 15.41
C GLN A 79 -14.90 0.42 14.87
N ARG A 80 -15.88 -0.26 14.27
CA ARG A 80 -17.13 0.34 13.75
C ARG A 80 -18.28 0.22 14.75
N LEU A 81 -18.17 0.83 15.93
CA LEU A 81 -19.30 1.16 16.82
C LEU A 81 -18.97 2.42 17.65
#